data_AF-A0A839H7I2-F1
#
_entry.id   AF-A0A839H7I2-F1
#
_cell.length_a   1.000
_cell.length_b   1.000
_cell.length_c   1.000
_cell.angle_alpha   90.00
_cell.angle_beta   90.00
_cell.angle_gamma   90.00
#
_symmetry.space_group_name_H-M   'P 1'
#
loop_
_entity.id
_entity.type
_entity.pdbx_description
1 polymer ?
#
loop_
_entity_poly.entity_id
_entity_poly.type
_entity_poly.pdbx_seq_one_letter_code
_entity_poly.pdbx_strand_id
1 'polypeptide(L)'
;MNKVFMNGYYQGVVETAPATLSAAKVEQLAVTMTILHLRLAGESVTTIHDFLANDIHADPRIINKYINLSANKLKFSQAQVMQLAFKE
;
A
#
# COMPACT_ATOMS: atom_id res chain seq x y z
N MET A 1 9.03 13.05 -4.73
CA MET A 1 8.09 12.63 -3.67
C MET A 1 8.20 13.52 -2.43
N ASN A 2 7.09 13.99 -1.86
CA ASN A 2 7.05 14.63 -0.52
C ASN A 2 6.90 13.55 0.56
N LYS A 3 7.96 13.27 1.32
CA LYS A 3 7.99 12.18 2.31
C LYS A 3 7.01 12.37 3.47
N VAL A 4 6.83 13.60 3.96
CA VAL A 4 5.90 13.89 5.06
C VAL A 4 4.47 13.58 4.65
N PHE A 5 4.08 14.07 3.47
CA PHE A 5 2.76 13.77 2.90
C PHE A 5 2.57 12.26 2.71
N MET A 6 3.57 11.56 2.16
CA MET A 6 3.43 10.14 1.88
C MET A 6 3.41 9.26 3.14
N ASN A 7 4.11 9.66 4.20
CA ASN A 7 3.99 8.99 5.49
C ASN A 7 2.57 9.16 6.05
N GLY A 8 2.03 10.38 6.03
CA GLY A 8 0.65 10.66 6.40
C GLY A 8 -0.37 9.90 5.52
N TYR A 9 -0.10 9.77 4.22
CA TYR A 9 -0.93 8.97 3.32
C TYR A 9 -0.96 7.49 3.72
N TYR A 10 0.20 6.89 3.97
CA TYR A 10 0.29 5.49 4.41
C TYR A 10 -0.42 5.29 5.76
N GLN A 11 -0.12 6.13 6.76
CA GLN A 11 -0.75 6.06 8.09
C GLN A 11 -2.26 6.28 8.01
N GLY A 12 -2.72 7.22 7.20
CA GLY A 12 -4.15 7.45 6.99
C GLY A 12 -4.87 6.20 6.46
N VAL A 13 -4.25 5.43 5.56
CA VAL A 13 -4.83 4.13 5.12
C VAL A 13 -4.86 3.12 6.27
N VAL A 14 -3.81 3.06 7.11
CA VAL A 14 -3.78 2.15 8.27
C VAL A 14 -4.86 2.49 9.29
N GLU A 15 -5.00 3.77 9.63
CA GLU A 15 -5.93 4.26 10.66
C GLU A 15 -7.39 4.20 10.22
N THR A 16 -7.66 4.33 8.92
CA THR A 16 -9.02 4.34 8.36
C THR A 16 -9.46 2.98 7.81
N ALA A 17 -8.59 1.97 7.84
CA ALA A 17 -8.93 0.64 7.37
C ALA A 17 -10.08 0.03 8.21
N PRO A 18 -11.01 -0.72 7.59
CA PRO A 18 -12.07 -1.38 8.32
C PRO A 18 -11.54 -2.26 9.46
N ALA A 19 -12.12 -2.12 10.66
CA ALA A 19 -11.70 -2.85 11.85
C ALA A 19 -11.84 -4.39 11.74
N THR A 20 -12.61 -4.87 10.77
CA THR A 20 -12.76 -6.30 10.45
C THR A 20 -11.55 -6.89 9.73
N LEU A 21 -10.64 -6.05 9.20
CA LEU A 21 -9.42 -6.51 8.56
C LEU A 21 -8.34 -6.87 9.60
N SER A 22 -7.64 -7.96 9.36
CA SER A 22 -6.43 -8.28 10.12
C SER A 22 -5.31 -7.28 9.82
N ALA A 23 -4.37 -7.10 10.75
CA ALA A 23 -3.22 -6.22 10.58
C ALA A 23 -2.45 -6.47 9.27
N ALA A 24 -2.26 -7.74 8.90
CA ALA A 24 -1.61 -8.11 7.64
C ALA A 24 -2.39 -7.66 6.39
N LYS A 25 -3.74 -7.59 6.47
CA LYS A 25 -4.58 -7.09 5.38
C LYS A 25 -4.61 -5.58 5.32
N VAL A 26 -4.58 -4.91 6.48
CA VAL A 26 -4.40 -3.45 6.56
C VAL A 26 -3.06 -3.05 5.93
N GLU A 27 -1.96 -3.73 6.28
CA GLU A 27 -0.65 -3.46 5.71
C GLU A 27 -0.61 -3.73 4.19
N GLN A 28 -1.19 -4.84 3.73
CA GLN A 28 -1.35 -5.12 2.30
C GLN A 28 -2.08 -3.97 1.58
N LEU A 29 -3.15 -3.43 2.17
CA LEU A 29 -3.91 -2.32 1.61
C LEU A 29 -3.07 -1.04 1.55
N ALA A 30 -2.45 -0.65 2.67
CA ALA A 30 -1.60 0.54 2.76
C ALA A 30 -0.42 0.52 1.79
N VAL A 31 0.29 -0.61 1.70
CA VAL A 31 1.41 -0.79 0.75
C VAL A 31 0.91 -0.70 -0.69
N THR A 32 -0.13 -1.43 -1.06
CA THR A 32 -0.62 -1.42 -2.46
C THR A 32 -1.19 -0.07 -2.88
N MET A 33 -1.86 0.65 -1.99
CA MET A 33 -2.35 2.02 -2.26
C MET A 33 -1.19 3.01 -2.42
N THR A 34 -0.17 2.91 -1.57
CA THR A 34 1.03 3.77 -1.64
C THR A 34 1.81 3.54 -2.93
N ILE A 35 2.03 2.28 -3.32
CA ILE A 35 2.67 1.93 -4.61
C ILE A 35 1.86 2.52 -5.78
N LEU A 36 0.54 2.36 -5.76
CA LEU A 36 -0.33 2.85 -6.82
C LEU A 36 -0.25 4.38 -6.93
N HIS A 37 -0.35 5.09 -5.81
CA HIS A 37 -0.29 6.55 -5.77
C HIS A 37 1.03 7.07 -6.35
N LEU A 38 2.16 6.57 -5.86
CA LEU A 38 3.49 7.02 -6.29
C LEU A 38 3.79 6.66 -7.75
N ARG A 39 3.35 5.48 -8.20
CA ARG A 39 3.48 5.11 -9.62
C ARG A 39 2.70 6.04 -10.53
N LEU A 40 1.47 6.42 -10.15
CA LEU A 40 0.67 7.37 -10.93
C LEU A 40 1.29 8.78 -10.93
N ALA A 41 2.06 9.11 -9.88
CA ALA A 41 2.87 10.33 -9.81
C ALA A 41 4.19 10.23 -10.61
N GLY A 42 4.49 9.10 -11.26
CA GLY A 42 5.69 8.91 -12.08
C GLY A 42 6.95 8.56 -11.30
N GLU A 43 6.83 8.19 -10.02
CA GLU A 43 7.99 7.82 -9.19
C GLU A 43 8.58 6.47 -9.63
N SER A 44 9.92 6.36 -9.55
CA SER A 44 10.63 5.15 -9.95
C SER A 44 10.35 3.98 -8.99
N VAL A 45 10.45 2.75 -9.48
CA VAL A 45 10.29 1.54 -8.65
C VAL A 45 11.26 1.53 -7.48
N THR A 46 12.52 1.93 -7.69
CA THR A 46 13.54 2.03 -6.65
C THR A 46 13.14 3.07 -5.59
N THR A 47 12.69 4.25 -6.00
CA THR A 47 12.23 5.30 -5.06
C THR A 47 11.07 4.81 -4.19
N ILE A 48 10.10 4.11 -4.79
CA ILE A 48 8.94 3.58 -4.08
C ILE A 48 9.37 2.48 -3.11
N HIS A 49 10.24 1.58 -3.55
CA HIS A 49 10.77 0.51 -2.70
C HIS A 49 11.52 1.08 -1.49
N ASP A 50 12.46 1.99 -1.72
CA ASP A 50 13.28 2.57 -0.66
C ASP A 50 12.43 3.33 0.35
N PHE A 51 11.40 4.05 -0.12
CA PHE A 51 10.45 4.70 0.77
C PHE A 51 9.72 3.69 1.67
N LEU A 52 9.15 2.64 1.07
CA LEU A 52 8.38 1.64 1.83
C LEU A 52 9.26 0.83 2.80
N ALA A 53 10.48 0.48 2.38
CA ALA A 53 11.38 -0.35 3.18
C ALA A 53 12.12 0.46 4.26
N ASN A 54 12.61 1.65 3.92
CA ASN A 54 13.53 2.40 4.79
C ASN A 54 12.86 3.52 5.57
N ASP A 55 11.84 4.18 5.00
CA ASP A 55 11.14 5.27 5.69
C ASP A 55 9.90 4.75 6.43
N ILE A 56 9.13 3.84 5.83
CA ILE A 56 7.90 3.28 6.42
C ILE A 56 8.16 2.00 7.22
N HIS A 57 9.23 1.26 6.91
CA HIS A 57 9.52 -0.05 7.49
C HIS A 57 8.41 -1.10 7.29
N ALA A 58 7.72 -1.06 6.15
CA ALA A 58 6.73 -2.07 5.78
C ALA A 58 7.40 -3.43 5.49
N ASP A 59 6.65 -4.54 5.64
CA ASP A 59 7.16 -5.90 5.40
C ASP A 59 7.73 -6.03 3.97
N PRO A 60 9.05 -6.31 3.82
CA PRO A 60 9.69 -6.50 2.53
C PRO A 60 9.02 -7.57 1.65
N ARG A 61 8.41 -8.59 2.25
CA ARG A 61 7.67 -9.63 1.51
C ARG A 61 6.43 -9.06 0.84
N ILE A 62 5.73 -8.15 1.50
CA ILE A 62 4.57 -7.45 0.94
C ILE A 62 5.03 -6.49 -0.16
N ILE A 63 6.05 -5.67 0.10
CA ILE A 63 6.61 -4.75 -0.90
C ILE A 63 6.98 -5.51 -2.17
N ASN A 64 7.83 -6.54 -2.06
CA ASN A 64 8.33 -7.30 -3.21
C ASN A 64 7.22 -8.02 -4.00
N LYS A 65 6.16 -8.44 -3.33
CA LYS A 65 5.01 -9.06 -3.98
C LYS A 65 4.23 -8.10 -4.87
N TYR A 66 4.13 -6.82 -4.49
CA TYR A 66 3.24 -5.85 -5.15
C TYR A 66 3.96 -4.80 -5.98
N ILE A 67 5.24 -4.51 -5.70
CA ILE A 67 5.97 -3.39 -6.29
C ILE A 67 6.03 -3.43 -7.82
N ASN A 68 6.06 -4.62 -8.43
CA ASN A 68 6.12 -4.79 -9.89
C ASN A 68 4.75 -5.01 -10.57
N LEU A 69 3.64 -4.97 -9.83
CA LEU A 69 2.32 -5.17 -10.42
C LEU A 69 1.85 -3.94 -11.19
N SER A 70 1.06 -4.13 -12.25
CA SER A 70 0.42 -3.00 -12.97
C SER A 70 -0.63 -2.30 -12.10
N ALA A 71 -1.00 -1.07 -12.47
CA ALA A 71 -2.04 -0.31 -11.77
C ALA A 71 -3.36 -1.08 -11.63
N ASN A 72 -3.78 -1.79 -12.68
CA ASN A 72 -4.99 -2.62 -12.65
C ASN A 72 -4.87 -3.79 -11.66
N LYS A 73 -3.71 -4.45 -11.60
CA LYS A 73 -3.46 -5.54 -10.64
C LYS A 73 -3.41 -5.04 -9.20
N LEU A 74 -2.87 -3.85 -8.96
CA LEU A 74 -2.89 -3.20 -7.65
C LEU A 74 -4.33 -2.87 -7.22
N LYS A 75 -5.11 -2.22 -8.08
CA LYS A 75 -6.54 -1.92 -7.82
C LYS A 75 -7.34 -3.19 -7.54
N PHE A 76 -7.11 -4.23 -8.32
CA PHE A 76 -7.76 -5.53 -8.10
C PHE A 76 -7.39 -6.12 -6.74
N SER A 77 -6.11 -6.11 -6.35
CA SER A 77 -5.70 -6.57 -5.02
C SER A 77 -6.31 -5.74 -3.89
N GLN A 78 -6.44 -4.42 -4.05
CA GLN A 78 -7.09 -3.55 -3.06
C GLN A 78 -8.57 -3.91 -2.92
N ALA A 79 -9.28 -4.07 -4.04
CA ALA A 79 -10.68 -4.47 -4.05
C ALA A 79 -10.89 -5.85 -3.37
N GLN A 80 -10.00 -6.81 -3.60
CA GLN A 80 -10.06 -8.10 -2.90
C GLN A 80 -9.90 -7.97 -1.38
N VAL A 81 -9.00 -7.09 -0.91
CA VAL A 81 -8.87 -6.83 0.53
C VAL A 81 -10.13 -6.18 1.07
N MET A 82 -10.65 -5.15 0.39
CA MET A 82 -11.88 -4.47 0.80
C MET A 82 -13.09 -5.42 0.83
N GLN A 83 -13.20 -6.36 -0.12
CA GLN A 83 -14.26 -7.37 -0.09
C GLN A 83 -14.21 -8.24 1.18
N LEU A 84 -13.03 -8.53 1.74
CA LEU A 84 -12.92 -9.27 3.00
C LEU A 84 -13.49 -8.48 4.18
N ALA A 85 -13.43 -7.14 4.13
CA ALA A 85 -13.94 -6.29 5.21
C ALA A 85 -15.47 -6.29 5.33
N PHE A 86 -16.18 -6.62 4.23
CA PHE A 86 -17.64 -6.54 4.11
C PHE A 86 -18.30 -7.90 3.86
N LYS A 87 -17.57 -9.01 4.00
CA LYS A 87 -18.18 -10.34 4.04
C LYS A 87 -18.74 -10.56 5.43
N GLU A 88 -20.06 -10.54 5.54
CA GLU A 88 -20.83 -11.06 6.68
C GLU A 88 -20.63 -12.57 6.84
#